data_AF-A0A8B9MDZ1-F1
#
_entry.id   AF-A0A8B9MDZ1-F1
#
_cell.length_a   1.000
_cell.length_b   1.000
_cell.length_c   1.000
_cell.angle_alpha   90.00
_cell.angle_beta   90.00
_cell.angle_gamma   90.00
#
_symmetry.space_group_name_H-M   'P 1'
#
loop_
_entity.id
_entity.type
_entity.pdbx_description
1 polymer ?
#
loop_
_entity_poly.entity_id
_entity_poly.type
_entity_poly.pdbx_seq_one_letter_code
_entity_poly.pdbx_strand_id
1 'polypeptide(L)'
;GLVELSFSKNGEEVGTAFQISKESLADRALLPHVLCKNCVVELNFGQKEEPFFPVPEDYVFIHAVPVEDRVRTPLPPKTTEECEVLLMVGLPGSGKTQWAQKHTQENREKRYNILGTETVLHQMRVSSTSLFLGQGRDLLIQQAAQCLSKLVQIAPRAKRNFILDQCNVYNSGQRRKLLAFKGFARKVIVIVPNEEDWKKRLELRKEAEGEDVPESVMLEMKANYSLPEKNDYLDEVIYGELTKEEAQPLVTKYKEEARKLLPPSEKRANRRNNRNKRNRQNRNRGQGYGEAPTGRRETGGADPSAGLARSVCAWHLPPCPNSNGNSGFVPQNGFGALRFHHSGDFSFCGGISQALAPSQPFVLV
;
A
#
# COMPACT_ATOMS: atom_id res chain seq x y z
N GLY A 1 35.13 -17.65 4.11
CA GLY A 1 35.32 -17.16 2.72
C GLY A 1 34.26 -16.13 2.38
N LEU A 2 34.53 -15.25 1.41
CA LEU A 2 33.58 -14.23 0.94
C LEU A 2 32.86 -14.70 -0.33
N VAL A 3 31.65 -14.22 -0.55
CA VAL A 3 30.90 -14.27 -1.81
C VAL A 3 30.90 -12.86 -2.38
N GLU A 4 31.31 -12.73 -3.63
CA GLU A 4 31.38 -11.46 -4.32
C GLU A 4 30.25 -11.37 -5.34
N LEU A 5 29.61 -10.20 -5.39
CA LEU A 5 28.62 -9.83 -6.40
C LEU A 5 29.22 -8.68 -7.19
N SER A 6 29.57 -8.93 -8.44
CA SER A 6 30.11 -7.95 -9.38
C SER A 6 29.15 -7.73 -10.55
N PHE A 7 29.39 -6.70 -11.35
CA PHE A 7 28.67 -6.49 -12.60
C PHE A 7 29.60 -5.95 -13.69
N SER A 8 29.29 -6.31 -14.93
CA SER A 8 29.92 -5.76 -16.12
C SER A 8 28.99 -4.75 -16.79
N LYS A 9 29.57 -3.73 -17.42
CA LYS A 9 28.84 -2.80 -18.30
C LYS A 9 29.41 -2.93 -19.70
N ASN A 10 28.57 -3.30 -20.67
CA ASN A 10 28.97 -3.51 -22.05
C ASN A 10 30.13 -4.50 -22.25
N GLY A 11 30.19 -5.55 -21.42
CA GLY A 11 31.27 -6.55 -21.45
C GLY A 11 32.53 -6.16 -20.67
N GLU A 12 32.61 -4.95 -20.13
CA GLU A 12 33.74 -4.52 -19.29
C GLU A 12 33.39 -4.65 -17.80
N GLU A 13 34.26 -5.27 -17.01
CA GLU A 13 34.07 -5.36 -15.56
C GLU A 13 34.12 -3.99 -14.90
N VAL A 14 33.11 -3.69 -14.07
CA VAL A 14 33.03 -2.43 -13.31
C VAL A 14 33.54 -2.61 -11.87
N GLY A 15 33.70 -3.86 -11.43
CA GLY A 15 34.20 -4.25 -10.12
C GLY A 15 33.14 -4.87 -9.21
N THR A 16 33.53 -5.12 -7.96
CA THR A 16 32.70 -5.77 -6.94
C THR A 16 31.71 -4.79 -6.33
N ALA A 17 30.42 -5.05 -6.50
CA ALA A 17 29.34 -4.25 -5.91
C ALA A 17 29.07 -4.62 -4.45
N PHE A 18 29.13 -5.92 -4.11
CA PHE A 18 28.92 -6.39 -2.74
C PHE A 18 29.88 -7.52 -2.39
N GLN A 19 30.33 -7.53 -1.14
CA GLN A 19 31.05 -8.64 -0.53
C GLN A 19 30.27 -9.13 0.68
N ILE A 20 29.95 -10.42 0.71
CA ILE A 20 29.12 -11.03 1.74
C ILE A 20 29.88 -12.21 2.34
N SER A 21 29.94 -12.33 3.67
CA SER A 21 30.57 -13.50 4.28
C SER A 21 29.72 -14.75 4.07
N LYS A 22 30.35 -15.87 3.67
CA LYS A 22 29.67 -17.16 3.51
C LYS A 22 28.93 -17.58 4.79
N GLU A 23 29.53 -17.31 5.95
CA GLU A 23 28.92 -17.56 7.26
C GLU A 23 27.61 -16.80 7.45
N SER A 24 27.54 -15.53 7.03
CA SER A 24 26.30 -14.73 7.15
C SER A 24 25.18 -15.23 6.23
N LEU A 25 25.52 -15.91 5.13
CA LEU A 25 24.53 -16.50 4.24
C LEU A 25 23.85 -17.71 4.87
N ALA A 26 24.52 -18.45 5.76
CA ALA A 26 23.98 -19.63 6.44
C ALA A 26 23.30 -20.60 5.44
N ASP A 27 24.01 -20.89 4.35
CA ASP A 27 23.57 -21.71 3.22
C ASP A 27 22.31 -21.24 2.47
N ARG A 28 21.86 -20.01 2.72
CA ARG A 28 20.71 -19.43 2.02
C ARG A 28 21.06 -19.11 0.57
N ALA A 29 20.14 -19.49 -0.30
CA ALA A 29 20.25 -19.22 -1.71
C ALA A 29 20.12 -17.71 -2.03
N LEU A 30 20.84 -17.27 -3.05
CA LEU A 30 20.77 -15.88 -3.52
C LEU A 30 19.64 -15.70 -4.53
N LEU A 31 18.96 -14.56 -4.41
CA LEU A 31 17.85 -14.15 -5.27
C LEU A 31 18.21 -12.84 -5.96
N PRO A 32 18.89 -12.94 -7.11
CA PRO A 32 19.28 -11.76 -7.84
C PRO A 32 18.04 -11.02 -8.35
N HIS A 33 17.99 -9.71 -8.10
CA HIS A 33 16.87 -8.85 -8.46
C HIS A 33 17.40 -7.58 -9.13
N VAL A 34 16.83 -7.25 -10.28
CA VAL A 34 17.13 -6.01 -10.99
C VAL A 34 15.96 -5.05 -10.76
N LEU A 35 16.24 -3.91 -10.12
CA LEU A 35 15.25 -2.86 -9.95
C LEU A 35 15.32 -1.89 -11.13
N CYS A 36 14.40 -2.02 -12.07
CA CYS A 36 14.27 -1.09 -13.19
C CYS A 36 13.39 0.10 -12.77
N LYS A 37 13.90 1.33 -12.92
CA LYS A 37 13.15 2.57 -12.69
C LYS A 37 13.12 3.38 -13.99
N ASN A 38 11.92 3.64 -14.52
CA ASN A 38 11.68 4.44 -15.72
C ASN A 38 12.47 3.97 -16.96
N CYS A 39 12.73 2.68 -17.06
CA CYS A 39 13.43 2.08 -18.19
C CYS A 39 12.75 0.79 -18.63
N VAL A 40 12.83 0.52 -19.92
CA VAL A 40 12.51 -0.79 -20.49
C VAL A 40 13.83 -1.52 -20.63
N VAL A 41 13.89 -2.74 -20.10
CA VAL A 41 15.07 -3.59 -20.20
C VAL A 41 14.71 -4.89 -20.90
N GLU A 42 15.67 -5.45 -21.61
CA GLU A 42 15.65 -6.83 -22.06
C GLU A 42 16.73 -7.59 -21.28
N LEU A 43 16.35 -8.71 -20.67
CA LEU A 43 17.25 -9.52 -19.84
C LEU A 43 17.55 -10.83 -20.56
N ASN A 44 18.82 -11.25 -20.54
CA ASN A 44 19.24 -12.54 -21.09
C ASN A 44 19.84 -13.39 -19.96
N PHE A 45 19.02 -14.29 -19.45
CA PHE A 45 19.37 -15.27 -18.43
C PHE A 45 19.95 -16.56 -19.02
N GLY A 46 20.34 -16.57 -20.30
CA GLY A 46 20.80 -17.75 -21.04
C GLY A 46 19.70 -18.41 -21.87
N GLN A 47 18.57 -17.73 -22.10
CA GLN A 47 17.48 -18.24 -22.95
C GLN A 47 17.64 -17.92 -24.44
N LYS A 48 18.62 -17.09 -24.82
CA LYS A 48 18.95 -16.80 -26.23
C LYS A 48 20.08 -17.70 -26.71
N GLU A 49 20.12 -17.95 -28.02
CA GLU A 49 21.22 -18.70 -28.67
C GLU A 49 22.56 -17.99 -28.50
N GLU A 50 22.58 -16.65 -28.68
CA GLU A 50 23.77 -15.83 -28.50
C GLU A 50 23.64 -14.91 -27.28
N PRO A 51 24.68 -14.85 -26.41
CA PRO A 51 24.71 -13.89 -25.31
C PRO A 51 24.95 -12.47 -25.85
N PHE A 52 24.49 -11.45 -25.11
CA PHE A 52 24.70 -10.05 -25.53
C PHE A 52 26.18 -9.63 -25.49
N PHE A 53 26.93 -10.23 -24.57
CA PHE A 53 28.37 -10.06 -24.40
C PHE A 53 29.00 -11.43 -24.07
N PRO A 54 30.30 -11.63 -24.30
CA PRO A 54 30.99 -12.86 -23.91
C PRO A 54 30.80 -13.17 -22.43
N VAL A 55 30.54 -14.44 -22.11
CA VAL A 55 30.40 -14.89 -20.72
C VAL A 55 31.80 -14.98 -20.10
N PRO A 56 32.04 -14.38 -18.92
CA PRO A 56 33.32 -14.50 -18.24
C PRO A 56 33.68 -15.95 -17.91
N GLU A 57 34.99 -16.25 -17.86
CA GLU A 57 35.49 -17.57 -17.46
C GLU A 57 34.98 -17.96 -16.06
N ASP A 58 34.64 -19.24 -15.87
CA ASP A 58 34.04 -19.80 -14.64
C ASP A 58 32.61 -19.34 -14.30
N TYR A 59 31.96 -18.53 -15.13
CA TYR A 59 30.56 -18.16 -14.91
C TYR A 59 29.61 -18.87 -15.86
N VAL A 60 28.42 -19.15 -15.34
CA VAL A 60 27.30 -19.70 -16.12
C VAL A 60 26.07 -18.81 -15.98
N PHE A 61 25.23 -18.85 -17.01
CA PHE A 61 23.90 -18.27 -16.96
C PHE A 61 23.01 -19.00 -15.96
N ILE A 62 22.12 -18.28 -15.26
CA ILE A 62 21.17 -18.87 -14.32
C ILE A 62 20.27 -19.95 -14.96
N HIS A 63 19.97 -19.85 -16.26
CA HIS A 63 19.16 -20.85 -16.96
C HIS A 63 19.91 -22.17 -17.20
N ALA A 64 21.25 -22.14 -17.22
CA ALA A 64 22.12 -23.30 -17.40
C ALA A 64 22.41 -24.05 -16.10
N VAL A 65 22.10 -23.48 -14.93
CA VAL A 65 22.30 -24.14 -13.62
C VAL A 65 21.44 -25.40 -13.55
N PRO A 66 21.94 -26.59 -13.20
CA PRO A 66 21.14 -27.81 -13.09
C PRO A 66 19.98 -27.68 -12.11
N VAL A 67 18.86 -28.38 -12.33
CA VAL A 67 17.63 -28.22 -11.53
C VAL A 67 17.85 -28.62 -10.06
N GLU A 68 18.71 -29.61 -9.84
CA GLU A 68 19.16 -30.10 -8.54
C GLU A 68 19.88 -29.03 -7.68
N ASP A 69 20.52 -28.05 -8.34
CA ASP A 69 21.22 -26.95 -7.68
C ASP A 69 20.33 -25.70 -7.49
N ARG A 70 19.08 -25.76 -7.95
CA ARG A 70 18.12 -24.66 -7.82
C ARG A 70 17.26 -24.84 -6.58
N VAL A 71 17.22 -23.80 -5.75
CA VAL A 71 16.35 -23.74 -4.58
C VAL A 71 15.04 -23.06 -4.97
N ARG A 72 13.92 -23.75 -4.81
CA ARG A 72 12.61 -23.14 -5.05
C ARG A 72 12.32 -22.10 -3.97
N THR A 73 11.91 -20.90 -4.39
CA THR A 73 11.40 -19.91 -3.43
C THR A 73 10.16 -20.43 -2.72
N PRO A 74 9.92 -20.06 -1.45
CA PRO A 74 8.73 -20.50 -0.75
C PRO A 74 7.49 -20.11 -1.56
N LEU A 75 6.54 -21.03 -1.68
CA LEU A 75 5.34 -20.78 -2.48
C LEU A 75 4.41 -19.79 -1.76
N PRO A 76 3.65 -18.97 -2.52
CA PRO A 76 2.55 -18.23 -1.92
C PRO A 76 1.53 -19.21 -1.30
N PRO A 77 0.69 -18.74 -0.37
CA PRO A 77 -0.47 -19.50 0.10
C PRO A 77 -1.26 -20.08 -1.09
N LYS A 78 -1.72 -21.34 -0.94
CA LYS A 78 -2.40 -22.05 -2.03
C LYS A 78 -3.80 -21.50 -2.26
N THR A 79 -4.46 -21.12 -1.18
CA THR A 79 -5.81 -20.59 -1.20
C THR A 79 -5.89 -19.21 -0.55
N THR A 80 -7.01 -18.53 -0.75
CA THR A 80 -7.22 -17.20 -0.17
C THR A 80 -7.45 -17.29 1.35
N GLU A 81 -8.02 -18.39 1.81
CA GLU A 81 -8.32 -18.69 3.23
C GLU A 81 -7.05 -18.87 4.07
N GLU A 82 -5.95 -19.27 3.44
CA GLU A 82 -4.62 -19.34 4.06
C GLU A 82 -3.93 -17.96 4.13
N CYS A 83 -4.46 -16.95 3.44
CA CYS A 83 -3.93 -15.58 3.46
C CYS A 83 -4.52 -14.79 4.62
N GLU A 84 -3.73 -13.90 5.22
CA GLU A 84 -4.20 -12.97 6.23
C GLU A 84 -3.91 -11.50 5.89
N VAL A 85 -4.82 -10.63 6.34
CA VAL A 85 -4.67 -9.18 6.27
C VAL A 85 -4.71 -8.61 7.68
N LEU A 86 -3.68 -7.85 8.03
CA LEU A 86 -3.59 -7.11 9.28
C LEU A 86 -3.88 -5.64 9.00
N LEU A 87 -5.00 -5.12 9.51
CA LEU A 87 -5.33 -3.69 9.43
C LEU A 87 -4.79 -2.98 10.67
N MET A 88 -3.89 -2.02 10.51
CA MET A 88 -3.34 -1.25 11.63
C MET A 88 -4.29 -0.12 12.04
N VAL A 89 -4.64 -0.02 13.33
CA VAL A 89 -5.51 1.02 13.89
C VAL A 89 -4.77 1.74 15.01
N GLY A 90 -4.68 3.06 14.94
CA GLY A 90 -3.95 3.87 15.91
C GLY A 90 -3.70 5.28 15.38
N LEU A 91 -3.64 6.26 16.29
CA LEU A 91 -3.35 7.66 15.95
C LEU A 91 -1.94 7.82 15.33
N PRO A 92 -1.67 8.89 14.57
CA PRO A 92 -0.30 9.19 14.13
C PRO A 92 0.67 9.23 15.32
N GLY A 93 1.92 8.79 15.11
CA GLY A 93 2.91 8.67 16.19
C GLY A 93 2.67 7.54 17.20
N SER A 94 1.62 6.71 17.04
CA SER A 94 1.35 5.63 17.99
C SER A 94 2.30 4.43 17.90
N GLY A 95 3.11 4.29 16.85
CA GLY A 95 4.05 3.16 16.68
C GLY A 95 3.59 2.04 15.73
N LYS A 96 2.52 2.25 14.94
CA LYS A 96 2.00 1.25 13.98
C LYS A 96 3.05 0.67 13.03
N THR A 97 3.84 1.53 12.38
CA THR A 97 4.87 1.12 11.43
C THR A 97 5.96 0.28 12.10
N GLN A 98 6.38 0.68 13.31
CA GLN A 98 7.37 -0.06 14.09
C GLN A 98 6.84 -1.45 14.48
N TRP A 99 5.57 -1.52 14.91
CA TRP A 99 4.92 -2.79 15.19
C TRP A 99 4.85 -3.69 13.94
N ALA A 100 4.46 -3.13 12.79
CA ALA A 100 4.35 -3.87 11.53
C ALA A 100 5.71 -4.44 11.07
N GLN A 101 6.78 -3.64 11.20
CA GLN A 101 8.14 -4.07 10.89
C GLN A 101 8.62 -5.18 11.83
N LYS A 102 8.43 -5.01 13.16
CA LYS A 102 8.76 -6.02 14.16
C LYS A 102 8.01 -7.33 13.89
N HIS A 103 6.70 -7.26 13.68
CA HIS A 103 5.86 -8.43 13.40
C HIS A 103 6.33 -9.17 12.14
N THR A 104 6.74 -8.45 11.10
CA THR A 104 7.28 -9.05 9.87
C THR A 104 8.63 -9.73 10.11
N GLN A 105 9.47 -9.16 10.98
CA GLN A 105 10.77 -9.75 11.33
C GLN A 105 10.64 -11.00 12.20
N GLU A 106 9.63 -11.07 13.06
CA GLU A 106 9.32 -12.21 13.92
C GLU A 106 8.60 -13.34 13.15
N ASN A 107 7.86 -13.00 12.09
CA ASN A 107 7.07 -13.95 11.28
C ASN A 107 7.55 -13.93 9.82
N ARG A 108 8.84 -14.19 9.60
CA ARG A 108 9.47 -14.09 8.26
C ARG A 108 8.87 -15.06 7.24
N GLU A 109 8.39 -16.20 7.71
CA GLU A 109 7.73 -17.23 6.90
C GLU A 109 6.41 -16.73 6.28
N LYS A 110 5.71 -15.81 6.96
CA LYS A 110 4.46 -15.21 6.46
C LYS A 110 4.69 -14.25 5.30
N ARG A 111 5.89 -13.67 5.16
CA ARG A 111 6.26 -12.74 4.08
C ARG A 111 5.21 -11.66 3.84
N TYR A 112 4.89 -10.93 4.91
CA TYR A 112 3.94 -9.83 4.86
C TYR A 112 4.36 -8.75 3.86
N ASN A 113 3.38 -8.29 3.07
CA ASN A 113 3.53 -7.13 2.19
C ASN A 113 2.96 -5.92 2.94
N ILE A 114 3.84 -5.06 3.44
CA ILE A 114 3.46 -3.84 4.15
C ILE A 114 3.03 -2.78 3.13
N LEU A 115 1.77 -2.34 3.23
CA LEU A 115 1.17 -1.32 2.40
C LEU A 115 0.96 -0.05 3.23
N GLY A 116 1.96 0.83 3.23
CA GLY A 116 1.94 2.13 3.89
C GLY A 116 2.39 3.26 2.95
N THR A 117 1.99 4.50 3.24
CA THR A 117 2.35 5.66 2.40
C THR A 117 3.85 5.87 2.39
N GLU A 118 4.51 5.70 3.54
CA GLU A 118 5.97 5.83 3.65
C GLU A 118 6.71 4.77 2.84
N THR A 119 6.19 3.54 2.79
CA THR A 119 6.76 2.47 1.96
C THR A 119 6.74 2.84 0.48
N VAL A 120 5.60 3.37 0.00
CA VAL A 120 5.46 3.82 -1.39
C VAL A 120 6.36 5.04 -1.65
N LEU A 121 6.38 6.01 -0.74
CA LEU A 121 7.21 7.21 -0.87
C LEU A 121 8.70 6.84 -0.95
N HIS A 122 9.18 5.92 -0.10
CA HIS A 122 10.55 5.42 -0.14
C HIS A 122 10.90 4.77 -1.50
N GLN A 123 9.97 4.00 -2.08
CA GLN A 123 10.17 3.39 -3.41
C GLN A 123 10.18 4.43 -4.55
N MET A 124 9.38 5.50 -4.42
CA MET A 124 9.30 6.60 -5.37
C MET A 124 10.54 7.52 -5.33
N ARG A 125 11.26 7.60 -4.21
CA ARG A 125 12.50 8.39 -4.13
C ARG A 125 13.56 7.80 -5.06
N VAL A 126 14.12 8.64 -5.93
CA VAL A 126 15.31 8.31 -6.74
C VAL A 126 16.52 8.73 -5.93
N SER A 127 17.54 7.88 -5.87
CA SER A 127 18.80 8.15 -5.18
C SER A 127 19.60 9.26 -5.88
N SER A 128 19.21 10.51 -5.65
CA SER A 128 20.04 11.71 -5.79
C SER A 128 19.37 12.87 -5.04
N THR A 129 20.06 13.33 -4.01
CA THR A 129 19.53 13.97 -2.80
C THR A 129 19.35 15.50 -2.91
N SER A 130 18.64 16.04 -3.91
CA SER A 130 18.54 17.52 -3.98
C SER A 130 17.31 18.17 -4.63
N LEU A 131 16.29 17.44 -5.09
CA LEU A 131 15.18 18.06 -5.84
C LEU A 131 13.84 18.26 -5.10
N PHE A 132 13.73 17.97 -3.80
CA PHE A 132 12.41 17.94 -3.13
C PHE A 132 12.32 18.73 -1.83
N LEU A 133 12.80 19.98 -1.83
CA LEU A 133 12.45 20.96 -0.81
C LEU A 133 11.24 21.78 -1.27
N GLY A 134 10.20 21.89 -0.44
CA GLY A 134 8.97 22.65 -0.72
C GLY A 134 7.88 21.84 -1.45
N GLN A 135 7.13 22.51 -2.36
CA GLN A 135 5.89 22.00 -3.00
C GLN A 135 6.03 20.64 -3.70
N GLY A 136 7.24 20.25 -4.12
CA GLY A 136 7.51 18.95 -4.73
C GLY A 136 7.33 17.77 -3.75
N ARG A 137 7.62 17.97 -2.45
CA ARG A 137 7.43 16.94 -1.42
C ARG A 137 5.95 16.62 -1.24
N ASP A 138 5.10 17.63 -1.26
CA ASP A 138 3.66 17.45 -0.99
C ASP A 138 2.95 16.78 -2.16
N LEU A 139 3.34 17.15 -3.39
CA LEU A 139 2.87 16.47 -4.59
C LEU A 139 3.27 14.98 -4.57
N LEU A 140 4.51 14.67 -4.16
CA LEU A 140 4.96 13.28 -4.02
C LEU A 140 4.19 12.51 -2.95
N ILE A 141 3.95 13.11 -1.79
CA ILE A 141 3.14 12.50 -0.73
C ILE A 141 1.72 12.24 -1.24
N GLN A 142 1.12 13.19 -1.96
CA GLN A 142 -0.20 13.02 -2.57
C GLN A 142 -0.20 11.87 -3.60
N GLN A 143 0.80 11.80 -4.47
CA GLN A 143 0.93 10.72 -5.45
C GLN A 143 1.13 9.36 -4.76
N ALA A 144 1.95 9.30 -3.72
CA ALA A 144 2.17 8.10 -2.92
C ALA A 144 0.87 7.62 -2.26
N ALA A 145 0.08 8.53 -1.68
CA ALA A 145 -1.22 8.20 -1.09
C ALA A 145 -2.25 7.71 -2.13
N GLN A 146 -2.25 8.30 -3.33
CA GLN A 146 -3.09 7.84 -4.45
C GLN A 146 -2.66 6.46 -4.95
N CYS A 147 -1.35 6.24 -5.10
CA CYS A 147 -0.79 4.94 -5.47
C CYS A 147 -1.15 3.88 -4.44
N LEU A 148 -0.93 4.16 -3.15
CA LEU A 148 -1.29 3.28 -2.05
C LEU A 148 -2.77 2.91 -2.07
N SER A 149 -3.66 3.88 -2.34
CA SER A 149 -5.09 3.62 -2.44
C SER A 149 -5.42 2.60 -3.54
N LYS A 150 -4.72 2.66 -4.68
CA LYS A 150 -4.84 1.65 -5.74
C LYS A 150 -4.22 0.31 -5.32
N LEU A 151 -3.06 0.32 -4.67
CA LEU A 151 -2.39 -0.90 -4.16
C LEU A 151 -3.29 -1.68 -3.20
N VAL A 152 -3.97 -0.99 -2.27
CA VAL A 152 -4.92 -1.63 -1.34
C VAL A 152 -6.13 -2.22 -2.06
N GLN A 153 -6.55 -1.64 -3.18
CA GLN A 153 -7.67 -2.18 -3.98
C GLN A 153 -7.29 -3.43 -4.79
N ILE A 154 -6.04 -3.53 -5.24
CA ILE A 154 -5.56 -4.68 -6.03
C ILE A 154 -5.02 -5.81 -5.15
N ALA A 155 -4.55 -5.50 -3.94
CA ALA A 155 -3.96 -6.46 -3.00
C ALA A 155 -4.80 -7.73 -2.77
N PRO A 156 -6.13 -7.65 -2.57
CA PRO A 156 -6.96 -8.85 -2.37
C PRO A 156 -6.98 -9.84 -3.54
N ARG A 157 -6.54 -9.41 -4.74
CA ARG A 157 -6.46 -10.29 -5.93
C ARG A 157 -5.24 -11.20 -5.91
N ALA A 158 -4.28 -10.93 -5.03
CA ALA A 158 -3.07 -11.73 -4.87
C ALA A 158 -3.16 -12.61 -3.63
N LYS A 159 -2.77 -13.88 -3.77
CA LYS A 159 -2.66 -14.83 -2.65
C LYS A 159 -1.39 -14.56 -1.85
N ARG A 160 -1.41 -13.55 -0.98
CA ARG A 160 -0.29 -13.11 -0.14
C ARG A 160 -0.79 -12.54 1.18
N ASN A 161 0.08 -12.50 2.18
CA ASN A 161 -0.23 -11.83 3.45
C ASN A 161 0.05 -10.33 3.35
N PHE A 162 -0.81 -9.50 3.94
CA PHE A 162 -0.74 -8.04 3.84
C PHE A 162 -0.83 -7.37 5.21
N ILE A 163 -0.09 -6.27 5.38
CA ILE A 163 -0.27 -5.36 6.51
C ILE A 163 -0.66 -3.99 5.94
N LEU A 164 -1.82 -3.47 6.34
CA LEU A 164 -2.30 -2.17 5.91
C LEU A 164 -1.89 -1.11 6.94
N ASP A 165 -0.65 -0.62 6.81
CA ASP A 165 -0.02 0.35 7.71
C ASP A 165 -0.46 1.78 7.39
N GLN A 166 -1.70 2.10 7.75
CA GLN A 166 -2.31 3.42 7.62
C GLN A 166 -2.97 3.84 8.94
N CYS A 167 -3.37 5.11 9.05
CA CYS A 167 -4.16 5.60 10.18
C CYS A 167 -5.64 5.21 10.04
N ASN A 168 -5.99 3.96 10.34
CA ASN A 168 -7.36 3.44 10.16
C ASN A 168 -8.28 3.74 11.36
N VAL A 169 -8.29 4.97 11.87
CA VAL A 169 -9.07 5.33 13.08
C VAL A 169 -10.58 5.45 12.85
N TYR A 170 -11.03 5.53 11.59
CA TYR A 170 -12.44 5.66 11.21
C TYR A 170 -13.08 4.30 10.92
N ASN A 171 -14.21 3.99 11.55
CA ASN A 171 -14.96 2.74 11.35
C ASN A 171 -15.32 2.50 9.87
N SER A 172 -15.76 3.55 9.16
CA SER A 172 -16.12 3.46 7.74
C SER A 172 -14.93 3.01 6.87
N GLY A 173 -13.74 3.52 7.15
CA GLY A 173 -12.50 3.15 6.47
C GLY A 173 -12.09 1.71 6.79
N GLN A 174 -12.18 1.31 8.07
CA GLN A 174 -11.91 -0.06 8.52
C GLN A 174 -12.80 -1.06 7.78
N ARG A 175 -14.12 -0.86 7.84
CA ARG A 175 -15.12 -1.73 7.19
C ARG A 175 -14.89 -1.87 5.70
N ARG A 176 -14.70 -0.75 4.99
CA ARG A 176 -14.49 -0.75 3.53
C ARG A 176 -13.28 -1.59 3.13
N LYS A 177 -12.17 -1.46 3.85
CA LYS A 177 -10.93 -2.21 3.57
C LYS A 177 -11.12 -3.68 3.87
N LEU A 178 -11.59 -4.04 5.07
CA LEU A 178 -11.75 -5.45 5.47
C LEU A 178 -12.73 -6.22 4.57
N LEU A 179 -13.81 -5.56 4.10
CA LEU A 179 -14.75 -6.17 3.15
C LEU A 179 -14.12 -6.49 1.79
N ALA A 180 -13.11 -5.73 1.36
CA ALA A 180 -12.39 -6.01 0.10
C ALA A 180 -11.53 -7.28 0.19
N PHE A 181 -11.09 -7.66 1.39
CA PHE A 181 -10.33 -8.88 1.67
C PHE A 181 -11.23 -10.05 2.05
N LYS A 182 -12.40 -10.18 1.43
CA LYS A 182 -13.28 -11.33 1.65
C LYS A 182 -12.52 -12.64 1.33
N GLY A 183 -12.61 -13.60 2.25
CA GLY A 183 -11.94 -14.89 2.14
C GLY A 183 -10.57 -14.96 2.84
N PHE A 184 -9.97 -13.81 3.17
CA PHE A 184 -8.75 -13.77 4.00
C PHE A 184 -9.13 -13.92 5.48
N ALA A 185 -8.17 -14.35 6.30
CA ALA A 185 -8.21 -14.09 7.74
C ALA A 185 -7.99 -12.58 7.99
N ARG A 186 -9.04 -11.90 8.44
CA ARG A 186 -9.10 -10.45 8.62
C ARG A 186 -8.90 -10.11 10.09
N LYS A 187 -7.72 -9.58 10.40
CA LYS A 187 -7.34 -9.20 11.76
C LYS A 187 -7.12 -7.69 11.83
N VAL A 188 -7.43 -7.10 12.97
CA VAL A 188 -7.13 -5.70 13.24
C VAL A 188 -6.18 -5.59 14.41
N ILE A 189 -5.11 -4.82 14.22
CA ILE A 189 -4.11 -4.56 15.25
C ILE A 189 -4.33 -3.15 15.78
N VAL A 190 -4.72 -3.03 17.04
CA VAL A 190 -4.93 -1.76 17.73
C VAL A 190 -3.66 -1.39 18.49
N ILE A 191 -3.09 -0.23 18.14
CA ILE A 191 -1.91 0.33 18.80
C ILE A 191 -2.32 1.63 19.49
N VAL A 192 -2.44 1.56 20.81
CA VAL A 192 -2.71 2.69 21.71
C VAL A 192 -1.64 2.67 22.80
N PRO A 193 -0.63 3.55 22.74
CA PRO A 193 0.32 3.75 23.84
C PRO A 193 -0.30 4.55 24.99
N ASN A 194 0.40 4.56 26.12
CA ASN A 194 0.15 5.50 27.21
C ASN A 194 0.29 6.96 26.73
N GLU A 195 -0.41 7.89 27.38
CA GLU A 195 -0.43 9.30 26.95
C GLU A 195 0.97 9.95 26.99
N GLU A 196 1.78 9.62 28.00
CA GLU A 196 3.16 10.12 28.12
C GLU A 196 4.06 9.60 27.01
N ASP A 197 4.02 8.29 26.76
CA ASP A 197 4.83 7.65 25.71
C ASP A 197 4.40 8.14 24.33
N TRP A 198 3.11 8.36 24.12
CA TRP A 198 2.62 8.93 22.87
C TRP A 198 3.15 10.33 22.61
N LYS A 199 3.15 11.19 23.64
CA LYS A 199 3.71 12.55 23.55
C LYS A 199 5.20 12.52 23.23
N LYS A 200 5.98 11.69 23.94
CA LYS A 200 7.42 11.49 23.67
C LYS A 200 7.67 11.02 22.23
N ARG A 201 6.89 10.05 21.74
CA ARG A 201 7.00 9.55 20.34
C ARG A 201 6.68 10.63 19.31
N LEU A 202 5.69 11.48 19.58
CA LEU A 202 5.34 12.61 18.70
C LEU A 202 6.45 13.66 18.66
N GLU A 203 7.06 13.98 19.81
CA GLU A 203 8.15 14.93 19.91
C GLU A 203 9.40 14.45 19.16
N LEU A 204 9.83 13.20 19.38
CA LEU A 204 10.93 12.58 18.64
C LEU A 204 10.68 12.55 17.13
N ARG A 205 9.44 12.28 16.70
CA ARG A 205 9.07 12.31 15.28
C ARG A 205 9.11 13.74 14.73
N LYS A 206 8.66 14.72 15.50
CA LYS A 206 8.69 16.13 15.12
C LYS A 206 10.12 16.63 14.94
N GLU A 207 11.04 16.20 15.80
CA GLU A 207 12.47 16.52 15.70
C GLU A 207 13.13 15.88 14.47
N ALA A 208 12.79 14.62 14.16
CA ALA A 208 13.42 13.87 13.07
C ALA A 208 12.87 14.23 11.68
N GLU A 209 11.54 14.39 11.55
CA GLU A 209 10.85 14.46 10.25
C GLU A 209 10.09 15.79 10.03
N GLY A 210 9.98 16.60 11.08
CA GLY A 210 9.15 17.81 11.12
C GLY A 210 7.71 17.54 11.58
N GLU A 211 6.90 18.60 11.59
CA GLU A 211 5.48 18.49 11.94
C GLU A 211 4.67 17.89 10.78
N ASP A 212 4.25 16.64 10.95
CA ASP A 212 3.61 15.85 9.88
C ASP A 212 2.08 16.01 9.84
N VAL A 213 1.44 16.31 10.98
CA VAL A 213 -0.03 16.34 11.11
C VAL A 213 -0.48 17.58 11.89
N PRO A 214 -1.23 18.50 11.27
CA PRO A 214 -1.77 19.67 11.97
C PRO A 214 -2.70 19.30 13.13
N GLU A 215 -2.71 20.12 14.18
CA GLU A 215 -3.50 19.88 15.39
C GLU A 215 -5.00 19.71 15.11
N SER A 216 -5.57 20.49 14.18
CA SER A 216 -6.99 20.40 13.79
C SER A 216 -7.36 19.01 13.25
N VAL A 217 -6.47 18.38 12.49
CA VAL A 217 -6.65 17.01 11.96
C VAL A 217 -6.53 15.98 13.06
N MET A 218 -5.56 16.18 13.96
CA MET A 218 -5.38 15.31 15.11
C MET A 218 -6.64 15.32 15.98
N LEU A 219 -7.26 16.48 16.20
CA LEU A 219 -8.54 16.61 16.90
C LEU A 219 -9.66 15.89 16.15
N GLU A 220 -9.78 16.04 14.83
CA GLU A 220 -10.79 15.33 14.04
C GLU A 220 -10.62 13.80 14.14
N MET A 221 -9.38 13.31 14.03
CA MET A 221 -9.05 11.89 14.17
C MET A 221 -9.40 11.38 15.57
N LYS A 222 -9.04 12.11 16.64
CA LYS A 222 -9.40 11.77 18.02
C LYS A 222 -10.91 11.70 18.20
N ALA A 223 -11.65 12.71 17.75
CA ALA A 223 -13.11 12.77 17.90
C ALA A 223 -13.86 11.62 17.22
N ASN A 224 -13.29 11.10 16.13
CA ASN A 224 -13.83 10.01 15.33
C ASN A 224 -13.14 8.66 15.56
N TYR A 225 -12.23 8.56 16.54
CA TYR A 225 -11.45 7.35 16.76
C TYR A 225 -12.36 6.20 17.22
N SER A 226 -12.56 5.22 16.34
CA SER A 226 -13.32 4.00 16.60
C SER A 226 -12.39 2.83 16.85
N LEU A 227 -12.50 2.26 18.05
CA LEU A 227 -11.96 0.93 18.31
C LEU A 227 -12.85 -0.13 17.63
N PRO A 228 -12.26 -1.12 16.96
CA PRO A 228 -12.99 -2.16 16.26
C PRO A 228 -13.41 -3.27 17.22
N GLU A 229 -14.48 -3.97 16.88
CA GLU A 229 -14.95 -5.15 17.60
C GLU A 229 -15.21 -6.29 16.62
N LYS A 230 -14.96 -7.53 17.06
CA LYS A 230 -15.18 -8.74 16.27
C LYS A 230 -16.61 -8.77 15.73
N ASN A 231 -16.75 -9.06 14.44
CA ASN A 231 -18.02 -9.08 13.71
C ASN A 231 -17.91 -9.91 12.43
N ASP A 232 -18.96 -9.96 11.60
CA ASP A 232 -19.02 -10.80 10.39
C ASP A 232 -17.89 -10.56 9.37
N TYR A 233 -17.27 -9.37 9.37
CA TYR A 233 -16.19 -9.02 8.45
C TYR A 233 -14.82 -8.83 9.13
N LEU A 234 -14.74 -9.12 10.42
CA LEU A 234 -13.55 -8.94 11.24
C LEU A 234 -13.41 -10.14 12.19
N ASP A 235 -12.43 -10.99 11.93
CA ASP A 235 -12.30 -12.29 12.58
C ASP A 235 -11.63 -12.17 13.96
N GLU A 236 -10.70 -11.23 14.12
CA GLU A 236 -9.90 -11.03 15.35
C GLU A 236 -9.47 -9.57 15.54
N VAL A 237 -9.45 -9.12 16.80
CA VAL A 237 -8.88 -7.82 17.22
C VAL A 237 -7.77 -8.08 18.21
N ILE A 238 -6.56 -7.62 17.89
CA ILE A 238 -5.36 -7.80 18.69
C ILE A 238 -4.92 -6.42 19.19
N TYR A 239 -4.64 -6.33 20.47
CA TYR A 239 -4.12 -5.12 21.11
C TYR A 239 -2.60 -5.25 21.26
N GLY A 240 -1.86 -4.40 20.56
CA GLY A 240 -0.40 -4.56 20.40
C GLY A 240 0.46 -3.91 21.49
N GLU A 241 -0.12 -3.07 22.34
CA GLU A 241 0.58 -2.44 23.49
C GLU A 241 -0.32 -2.48 24.73
N LEU A 242 -1.25 -1.53 24.88
CA LEU A 242 -2.23 -1.54 25.96
C LEU A 242 -3.37 -2.52 25.69
N THR A 243 -3.89 -3.15 26.74
CA THR A 243 -5.04 -4.06 26.67
C THR A 243 -6.33 -3.33 26.24
N LYS A 244 -7.39 -4.07 25.91
CA LYS A 244 -8.68 -3.47 25.55
C LYS A 244 -9.23 -2.60 26.68
N GLU A 245 -9.09 -3.09 27.91
CA GLU A 245 -9.60 -2.51 29.14
C GLU A 245 -8.92 -1.17 29.46
N GLU A 246 -7.63 -1.03 29.10
CA GLU A 246 -6.84 0.20 29.29
C GLU A 246 -6.98 1.17 28.11
N ALA A 247 -7.01 0.65 26.87
CA ALA A 247 -7.09 1.47 25.67
C ALA A 247 -8.46 2.12 25.48
N GLN A 248 -9.55 1.42 25.84
CA GLN A 248 -10.92 1.90 25.69
C GLN A 248 -11.20 3.21 26.46
N PRO A 249 -10.88 3.36 27.76
CA PRO A 249 -11.09 4.61 28.49
C PRO A 249 -10.23 5.75 27.94
N LEU A 250 -8.98 5.48 27.54
CA LEU A 250 -8.11 6.50 26.92
C LEU A 250 -8.70 7.04 25.61
N VAL A 251 -9.16 6.15 24.73
CA VAL A 251 -9.79 6.56 23.47
C VAL A 251 -11.09 7.33 23.73
N THR A 252 -11.89 6.93 24.72
CA THR A 252 -13.09 7.67 25.11
C THR A 252 -12.75 9.08 25.60
N LYS A 253 -11.74 9.23 26.48
CA LYS A 253 -11.23 10.52 26.94
C LYS A 253 -10.82 11.41 25.76
N TYR A 254 -10.04 10.88 24.81
CA TYR A 254 -9.61 11.63 23.62
C TYR A 254 -10.78 12.09 22.76
N LYS A 255 -11.84 11.26 22.62
CA LYS A 255 -13.04 11.62 21.85
C LYS A 255 -13.79 12.76 22.51
N GLU A 256 -13.95 12.74 23.82
CA GLU A 256 -14.66 13.77 24.58
C GLU A 256 -13.92 15.10 24.56
N GLU A 257 -12.61 15.09 24.83
CA GLU A 257 -11.75 16.28 24.77
C GLU A 257 -11.77 16.90 23.37
N ALA A 258 -11.59 16.09 22.32
CA ALA A 258 -11.59 16.60 20.96
C ALA A 258 -12.94 17.17 20.53
N ARG A 259 -14.06 16.56 20.96
CA ARG A 259 -15.41 17.07 20.66
C ARG A 259 -15.73 18.40 21.35
N LYS A 260 -15.10 18.70 22.49
CA LYS A 260 -15.25 19.99 23.18
C LYS A 260 -14.52 21.12 22.44
N LEU A 261 -13.39 20.79 21.80
CA LEU A 261 -12.55 21.76 21.09
C LEU A 261 -12.97 21.96 19.63
N LEU A 262 -13.56 20.93 19.00
CA LEU A 262 -14.06 21.04 17.64
C LEU A 262 -15.34 21.89 17.59
N PRO A 263 -15.52 22.72 16.54
CA PRO A 263 -16.77 23.43 16.34
C PRO A 263 -17.94 22.44 16.24
N PRO A 264 -19.15 22.81 16.69
CA PRO A 264 -20.32 21.94 16.59
C PRO A 264 -20.46 21.45 15.15
N SER A 265 -20.44 20.13 14.96
CA SER A 265 -20.57 19.56 13.62
C SER A 265 -21.84 20.13 12.99
N GLU A 266 -21.73 20.73 11.80
CA GLU A 266 -22.91 21.04 11.00
C GLU A 266 -23.66 19.73 10.79
N LYS A 267 -24.73 19.52 11.57
CA LYS A 267 -25.65 18.41 11.35
C LYS A 267 -26.09 18.58 9.91
N ARG A 268 -25.61 17.73 9.01
CA ARG A 268 -26.08 17.67 7.62
C ARG A 268 -27.59 17.51 7.70
N ALA A 269 -28.31 18.63 7.58
CA ALA A 269 -29.75 18.63 7.62
C ALA A 269 -30.21 17.62 6.58
N ASN A 270 -30.96 16.62 7.05
CA ASN A 270 -31.47 15.47 6.32
C ASN A 270 -31.61 15.74 4.80
N ARG A 271 -30.55 15.50 4.02
CA ARG A 271 -30.59 15.64 2.55
C ARG A 271 -31.55 14.61 1.92
N ARG A 272 -32.00 13.63 2.72
CA ARG A 272 -33.11 12.71 2.42
C ARG A 272 -34.46 13.42 2.28
N ASN A 273 -34.74 14.50 3.01
CA ASN A 273 -36.05 15.15 2.94
C ASN A 273 -36.26 16.02 1.70
N ASN A 274 -35.18 16.47 1.04
CA ASN A 274 -35.31 17.33 -0.13
C ASN A 274 -35.54 16.54 -1.45
N ARG A 275 -35.28 15.23 -1.46
CA ARG A 275 -35.57 14.37 -2.62
C ARG A 275 -37.07 14.08 -2.75
N ASN A 276 -37.78 13.94 -1.63
CA ASN A 276 -39.23 13.71 -1.62
C ASN A 276 -40.06 14.96 -1.95
N LYS A 277 -39.53 16.18 -1.74
CA LYS A 277 -40.26 17.42 -2.02
C LYS A 277 -40.32 17.74 -3.52
N ARG A 278 -39.24 17.47 -4.28
CA ARG A 278 -39.21 17.61 -5.75
C ARG A 278 -40.12 16.62 -6.47
N ASN A 279 -40.26 15.40 -5.94
CA ASN A 279 -41.14 14.38 -6.55
C ASN A 279 -42.64 14.66 -6.35
N ARG A 280 -43.01 15.50 -5.37
CA ARG A 280 -44.42 15.86 -5.14
C ARG A 280 -44.89 17.01 -6.03
N GLN A 281 -43.99 17.94 -6.39
CA GLN A 281 -44.31 19.06 -7.28
C GLN A 281 -44.45 18.65 -8.76
N ASN A 282 -43.81 17.55 -9.18
CA ASN A 282 -43.88 17.06 -10.56
C ASN A 282 -45.11 16.20 -10.89
N ARG A 283 -46.02 15.94 -9.95
CA ARG A 283 -47.27 15.20 -10.22
C ARG A 283 -48.45 16.08 -10.66
N ASN A 284 -48.32 17.41 -10.61
CA ASN A 284 -49.39 18.35 -10.97
C ASN A 284 -49.22 19.04 -12.35
N ARG A 285 -48.25 18.63 -13.17
CA ARG A 285 -48.17 19.04 -14.58
C ARG A 285 -48.16 17.80 -15.45
N GLY A 286 -49.33 17.49 -15.99
CA GLY A 286 -49.55 16.33 -16.83
C GLY A 286 -48.95 16.45 -18.23
N GLN A 287 -49.08 15.32 -18.92
CA GLN A 287 -49.08 15.09 -20.38
C GLN A 287 -47.73 15.11 -21.10
N GLY A 288 -47.47 14.02 -21.83
CA GLY A 288 -46.46 13.97 -22.88
C GLY A 288 -45.85 12.59 -23.06
N TYR A 289 -46.28 11.89 -24.12
CA TYR A 289 -45.81 10.59 -24.60
C TYR A 289 -44.28 10.51 -24.81
N GLY A 290 -43.72 9.31 -24.66
CA GLY A 290 -42.38 8.98 -25.17
C GLY A 290 -41.70 7.85 -24.41
N GLU A 291 -41.69 6.66 -25.01
CA GLU A 291 -40.85 5.53 -24.62
C GLU A 291 -39.37 5.92 -24.52
N ALA A 292 -38.67 5.45 -23.47
CA ALA A 292 -37.23 5.29 -23.48
C ALA A 292 -36.79 4.21 -22.47
N PRO A 293 -35.73 3.43 -22.78
CA PRO A 293 -35.49 2.13 -22.18
C PRO A 293 -34.73 2.20 -20.83
N THR A 294 -34.84 1.10 -20.11
CA THR A 294 -34.21 0.80 -18.82
C THR A 294 -32.69 0.96 -18.85
N GLY A 295 -32.16 1.95 -18.12
CA GLY A 295 -30.74 2.08 -17.79
C GLY A 295 -30.54 2.16 -16.28
N ARG A 296 -30.00 1.09 -15.67
CA ARG A 296 -29.52 1.08 -14.28
C ARG A 296 -28.37 2.08 -14.15
N ARG A 297 -28.59 3.17 -13.42
CA ARG A 297 -27.53 4.07 -12.94
C ARG A 297 -26.98 3.53 -11.63
N GLU A 298 -25.79 2.93 -11.68
CA GLU A 298 -24.97 2.70 -10.49
C GLU A 298 -24.63 4.05 -9.86
N THR A 299 -25.10 4.28 -8.64
CA THR A 299 -24.74 5.44 -7.85
C THR A 299 -23.36 5.23 -7.26
N GLY A 300 -22.32 5.65 -8.00
CA GLY A 300 -20.99 5.89 -7.45
C GLY A 300 -21.06 7.01 -6.42
N GLY A 301 -21.18 6.64 -5.15
CA GLY A 301 -21.07 7.57 -4.03
C GLY A 301 -19.62 8.07 -3.91
N ALA A 302 -19.42 9.38 -4.05
CA ALA A 302 -18.14 10.02 -3.79
C ALA A 302 -17.69 9.74 -2.33
N ASP A 303 -16.43 9.33 -2.20
CA ASP A 303 -15.79 8.74 -1.03
C ASP A 303 -15.41 9.80 0.03
N PRO A 304 -15.98 9.78 1.26
CA PRO A 304 -15.56 10.65 2.36
C PRO A 304 -14.17 10.30 2.91
N SER A 305 -13.71 9.05 2.72
CA SER A 305 -12.39 8.59 3.16
C SER A 305 -11.29 8.88 2.14
N ALA A 306 -11.62 9.05 0.85
CA ALA A 306 -10.73 9.69 -0.12
C ALA A 306 -10.66 11.22 0.10
N GLY A 307 -11.70 11.82 0.68
CA GLY A 307 -11.70 13.22 1.11
C GLY A 307 -10.71 13.51 2.25
N LEU A 308 -10.51 12.57 3.18
CA LEU A 308 -9.52 12.73 4.26
C LEU A 308 -8.13 12.14 3.96
N ALA A 309 -8.04 11.12 3.09
CA ALA A 309 -6.74 10.76 2.50
C ALA A 309 -6.20 11.89 1.61
N ARG A 310 -7.10 12.67 0.99
CA ARG A 310 -6.78 14.00 0.47
C ARG A 310 -6.39 14.94 1.60
N SER A 311 -7.16 15.06 2.69
CA SER A 311 -6.84 15.98 3.79
C SER A 311 -5.43 15.81 4.36
N VAL A 312 -4.95 14.61 4.69
CA VAL A 312 -3.59 14.41 5.24
C VAL A 312 -2.48 14.80 4.23
N CYS A 313 -2.75 14.79 2.92
CA CYS A 313 -1.80 15.20 1.87
C CYS A 313 -2.12 16.58 1.24
N ALA A 314 -3.27 17.21 1.56
CA ALA A 314 -3.79 18.42 0.92
C ALA A 314 -3.56 19.69 1.76
N TRP A 315 -2.70 19.63 2.78
CA TRP A 315 -2.32 20.79 3.59
C TRP A 315 -1.44 21.81 2.85
N HIS A 316 -1.10 21.54 1.59
CA HIS A 316 -0.20 22.35 0.78
C HIS A 316 -0.82 22.83 -0.55
N LEU A 317 -2.00 23.49 -0.56
CA LEU A 317 -2.48 24.51 -1.56
C LEU A 317 -4.03 24.53 -1.77
N PRO A 318 -4.63 25.65 -2.27
CA PRO A 318 -6.08 25.86 -2.35
C PRO A 318 -6.76 25.14 -3.54
N PRO A 319 -8.11 25.03 -3.57
CA PRO A 319 -8.84 24.20 -4.54
C PRO A 319 -9.05 24.87 -5.91
N CYS A 320 -8.81 24.12 -7.00
CA CYS A 320 -9.22 24.47 -8.37
C CYS A 320 -10.32 23.51 -8.90
N PRO A 321 -11.14 23.92 -9.90
CA PRO A 321 -12.49 23.42 -10.11
C PRO A 321 -12.62 22.18 -11.01
N ASN A 322 -13.72 21.43 -10.80
CA ASN A 322 -14.15 20.22 -11.50
C ASN A 322 -14.31 20.38 -13.02
N SER A 323 -13.85 19.38 -13.79
CA SER A 323 -14.36 19.06 -15.13
C SER A 323 -14.87 17.62 -15.19
N ASN A 324 -16.17 17.48 -15.44
CA ASN A 324 -16.86 16.22 -15.74
C ASN A 324 -16.59 15.83 -17.20
N GLY A 325 -16.13 14.60 -17.44
CA GLY A 325 -16.04 14.00 -18.77
C GLY A 325 -16.33 12.51 -18.69
N ASN A 326 -17.50 12.11 -19.20
CA ASN A 326 -18.05 10.77 -19.17
C ASN A 326 -17.92 10.18 -20.59
N SER A 327 -17.19 9.07 -20.77
CA SER A 327 -17.32 8.21 -21.94
C SER A 327 -17.09 6.76 -21.56
N GLY A 328 -18.15 5.96 -21.71
CA GLY A 328 -18.13 4.52 -21.49
C GLY A 328 -17.71 3.75 -22.75
N PHE A 329 -17.25 2.51 -22.55
CA PHE A 329 -17.11 1.53 -23.62
C PHE A 329 -17.48 0.14 -23.09
N VAL A 330 -18.33 -0.56 -23.85
CA VAL A 330 -18.91 -1.90 -23.59
C VAL A 330 -17.97 -2.96 -24.20
N PRO A 331 -17.79 -4.16 -23.61
CA PRO A 331 -16.83 -5.13 -24.10
C PRO A 331 -17.43 -6.02 -25.20
N GLN A 332 -16.65 -6.30 -26.25
CA GLN A 332 -16.84 -7.43 -27.15
C GLN A 332 -15.68 -8.41 -26.98
N ASN A 333 -16.02 -9.70 -26.97
CA ASN A 333 -15.10 -10.84 -26.89
C ASN A 333 -14.14 -10.88 -28.08
N GLY A 334 -12.87 -11.17 -27.83
CA GLY A 334 -11.88 -11.52 -28.85
C GLY A 334 -10.48 -11.65 -28.28
N PHE A 335 -9.90 -12.85 -28.38
CA PHE A 335 -8.48 -13.11 -28.13
C PHE A 335 -7.62 -12.20 -29.02
N GLY A 336 -6.65 -11.50 -28.44
CA GLY A 336 -5.71 -10.68 -29.20
C GLY A 336 -4.93 -9.71 -28.32
N ALA A 337 -3.61 -9.65 -28.53
CA ALA A 337 -2.66 -8.82 -27.82
C ALA A 337 -3.09 -7.34 -27.70
N LEU A 338 -2.96 -6.77 -26.51
CA LEU A 338 -3.25 -5.36 -26.25
C LEU A 338 -1.93 -4.58 -26.07
N ARG A 339 -1.58 -3.80 -27.10
CA ARG A 339 -0.74 -2.60 -26.99
C ARG A 339 -1.53 -1.52 -26.26
N PHE A 340 -0.94 -0.91 -25.23
CA PHE A 340 -1.42 0.34 -24.66
C PHE A 340 -0.35 1.43 -24.81
N HIS A 341 -0.65 2.44 -25.63
CA HIS A 341 0.01 3.74 -25.61
C HIS A 341 -0.70 4.60 -24.55
N HIS A 342 -0.10 4.74 -23.36
CA HIS A 342 0.06 6.02 -22.65
C HIS A 342 0.75 5.79 -21.29
N SER A 343 1.78 6.61 -21.07
CA SER A 343 2.59 6.82 -19.88
C SER A 343 1.81 6.82 -18.56
N GLY A 344 2.11 5.86 -17.71
CA GLY A 344 1.54 5.65 -16.38
C GLY A 344 2.28 4.51 -15.72
N ASP A 345 3.54 4.76 -15.35
CA ASP A 345 4.53 3.77 -14.98
C ASP A 345 4.17 3.03 -13.68
N PHE A 346 4.06 1.72 -13.78
CA PHE A 346 4.04 0.79 -12.65
C PHE A 346 5.30 -0.06 -12.71
N SER A 347 6.13 0.00 -11.67
CA SER A 347 7.25 -0.91 -11.48
C SER A 347 6.72 -2.34 -11.32
N PHE A 348 7.01 -3.20 -12.28
CA PHE A 348 6.78 -4.63 -12.16
C PHE A 348 8.10 -5.28 -11.70
N CYS A 349 8.17 -5.75 -10.46
CA CYS A 349 9.27 -6.63 -10.04
C CYS A 349 9.00 -8.02 -10.64
N GLY A 350 9.56 -8.28 -11.83
CA GLY A 350 9.72 -9.63 -12.35
C GLY A 350 10.84 -10.33 -11.59
N GLY A 351 10.51 -11.02 -10.50
CA GLY A 351 11.47 -11.84 -9.76
C GLY A 351 11.62 -13.23 -10.38
N ILE A 352 12.84 -13.74 -10.38
CA ILE A 352 13.12 -15.15 -10.71
C ILE A 352 12.48 -16.02 -9.62
N SER A 353 11.71 -17.04 -10.01
CA SER A 353 11.01 -17.94 -9.05
C SER A 353 11.94 -18.96 -8.39
N GLN A 354 13.22 -18.97 -8.77
CA GLN A 354 14.25 -19.92 -8.38
C GLN A 354 15.44 -19.15 -7.80
N ALA A 355 15.92 -19.61 -6.65
CA ALA A 355 17.09 -19.10 -5.95
C ALA A 355 18.28 -20.04 -6.20
N LEU A 356 19.50 -19.52 -6.17
CA LEU A 356 20.71 -20.28 -6.50
C LEU A 356 21.48 -20.69 -5.25
N ALA A 357 21.99 -21.93 -5.22
CA ALA A 357 22.85 -22.42 -4.15
C ALA A 357 24.09 -21.51 -3.97
N PRO A 358 24.57 -21.32 -2.72
CA PRO A 358 25.58 -20.31 -2.37
C PRO A 358 27.00 -20.60 -2.90
N SER A 359 27.21 -21.74 -3.56
CA SER A 359 28.53 -22.22 -3.99
C SER A 359 28.83 -22.02 -5.48
N GLN A 360 27.88 -21.60 -6.32
CA GLN A 360 28.12 -21.45 -7.76
C GLN A 360 28.24 -19.97 -8.18
N PRO A 361 29.33 -19.57 -8.86
CA PRO A 361 29.40 -18.28 -9.54
C PRO A 361 28.40 -18.26 -10.72
N PHE A 362 27.57 -17.23 -10.80
CA PHE A 362 26.60 -17.07 -11.87
C PHE A 362 26.58 -15.63 -12.37
N VAL A 363 26.34 -15.46 -13.67
CA VAL A 363 26.16 -14.12 -14.24
C VAL A 363 24.66 -13.80 -14.24
N LEU A 364 24.34 -12.63 -13.70
CA LEU A 364 23.07 -11.97 -13.96
C LEU A 364 23.31 -10.88 -15.01
N VAL A 365 22.91 -11.14 -16.27
CA VAL A 365 22.84 -10.08 -17.30
C VAL A 365 21.43 -9.53 -17.39
#